data_AF-A0A2C5Z7I0-F1
#
_entry.id   AF-A0A2C5Z7I0-F1
#
_cell.length_a   1.000
_cell.length_b   1.000
_cell.length_c   1.000
_cell.angle_alpha   90.00
_cell.angle_beta   90.00
_cell.angle_gamma   90.00
#
_symmetry.space_group_name_H-M   'P 1'
#
loop_
_entity.id
_entity.type
_entity.pdbx_description
1 polymer ?
#
loop_
_entity_poly.entity_id
_entity_poly.type
_entity_poly.pdbx_seq_one_letter_code
_entity_poly.pdbx_strand_id
1 'polypeptide(L)'
;MTTAPLDWFGVHKKPEWFAKAMVGYATMSWQQLGMDIFTQENGRRWIGIAGHGDGPETRHNLGDLLCRQAAIVCLGTTCFGTDSGHVVKFSWVSGERAQESFLLRKAADCSVKGVVRMIESCDIA
;
A
#
# COMPACT_ATOMS: atom_id res chain seq x y z
N MET A 1 35.34 12.12 22.86
CA MET A 1 34.47 12.45 21.70
C MET A 1 33.06 12.58 22.23
N THR A 2 32.58 13.81 22.40
CA THR A 2 31.29 14.11 23.00
C THR A 2 30.22 14.00 21.91
N THR A 3 29.32 13.03 22.00
CA THR A 3 28.14 12.98 21.14
C THR A 3 27.24 14.16 21.52
N ALA A 4 27.06 15.10 20.60
CA ALA A 4 26.06 16.15 20.77
C ALA A 4 24.67 15.49 20.94
N PRO A 5 23.80 15.97 21.84
CA PRO A 5 22.47 15.42 21.96
C PRO A 5 21.74 15.65 20.63
N LEU A 6 21.12 14.60 20.09
CA LEU A 6 20.15 14.75 19.00
C LEU A 6 19.03 15.65 19.51
N ASP A 7 18.96 16.88 19.02
CA ASP A 7 17.88 17.82 19.30
C ASP A 7 16.57 17.23 18.75
N TRP A 8 15.84 16.52 19.60
CA TRP A 8 14.56 15.91 19.24
C TRP A 8 13.51 16.99 18.96
N PHE A 9 12.72 16.78 17.91
CA PHE A 9 11.61 17.67 17.55
C PHE A 9 10.58 17.73 18.69
N GLY A 10 10.30 18.94 19.19
CA GLY A 10 9.27 19.19 20.20
C GLY A 10 8.19 20.11 19.66
N VAL A 11 6.94 19.64 19.62
CA VAL A 11 5.80 20.42 19.13
C VAL A 11 5.63 21.73 19.92
N HIS A 12 5.91 21.73 21.22
CA HIS A 12 5.85 22.94 22.05
C HIS A 12 7.02 23.91 21.80
N LYS A 13 8.14 23.41 21.29
CA LYS A 13 9.33 24.22 20.98
C LYS A 13 9.29 24.82 19.57
N LYS A 14 8.69 24.10 18.62
CA LYS A 14 8.58 24.48 17.20
C LYS A 14 7.17 24.21 16.64
N PRO A 15 6.11 24.82 17.20
CA PRO A 15 4.73 24.57 16.77
C PRO A 15 4.48 24.95 15.30
N GLU A 16 5.22 25.92 14.77
CA GLU A 16 5.15 26.36 13.39
C GLU A 16 5.65 25.29 12.39
N TRP A 17 6.62 24.47 12.77
CA TRP A 17 7.07 23.34 11.94
C TRP A 17 6.02 22.24 11.89
N PHE A 18 5.37 21.97 13.03
CA PHE A 18 4.24 21.04 13.09
C PHE A 18 3.10 21.54 12.19
N ALA A 19 2.69 22.80 12.35
CA ALA A 19 1.61 23.38 11.54
C ALA A 19 1.93 23.33 10.05
N LYS A 20 3.17 23.66 9.64
CA LYS A 20 3.61 23.54 8.24
C LYS A 20 3.57 22.12 7.73
N ALA A 21 4.01 21.14 8.52
CA ALA A 21 3.94 19.73 8.14
C ALA A 21 2.48 19.26 7.95
N MET A 22 1.59 19.65 8.87
CA MET A 22 0.16 19.33 8.78
C MET A 22 -0.52 19.98 7.58
N VAL A 23 -0.27 21.27 7.33
CA VAL A 23 -0.79 21.98 6.15
C VAL A 23 -0.22 21.39 4.87
N GLY A 24 1.08 21.10 4.83
CA GLY A 24 1.73 20.41 3.71
C GLY A 24 1.03 19.08 3.40
N TYR A 25 0.89 18.21 4.39
CA TYR A 25 0.20 16.93 4.24
C TYR A 25 -1.26 17.09 3.78
N ALA A 26 -2.02 18.01 4.39
CA ALA A 26 -3.43 18.24 4.07
C ALA A 26 -3.64 18.84 2.66
N THR A 27 -2.61 19.45 2.08
CA THR A 27 -2.67 20.09 0.76
C THR A 27 -1.98 19.28 -0.34
N MET A 28 -1.29 18.19 0.01
CA MET A 28 -0.68 17.29 -0.98
C MET A 28 -1.77 16.61 -1.84
N SER A 29 -1.54 16.56 -3.14
CA SER A 29 -2.39 15.78 -4.06
C SER A 29 -2.25 14.28 -3.81
N TRP A 30 -3.20 13.48 -4.28
CA TRP A 30 -3.10 12.02 -4.21
C TRP A 30 -1.79 11.49 -4.81
N GLN A 31 -1.33 12.07 -5.92
CA GLN A 31 -0.03 11.73 -6.52
C GLN A 31 1.14 12.09 -5.59
N GLN A 32 1.14 13.27 -4.97
CA GLN A 32 2.19 13.67 -4.03
C GLN A 32 2.21 12.81 -2.76
N LEU A 33 1.08 12.20 -2.42
CA LEU A 33 0.95 11.23 -1.33
C LEU A 33 1.28 9.79 -1.75
N GLY A 34 1.70 9.55 -3.01
CA GLY A 34 1.93 8.21 -3.54
C GLY A 34 0.66 7.34 -3.57
N MET A 35 -0.51 7.98 -3.68
CA MET A 35 -1.82 7.31 -3.76
C MET A 35 -2.30 7.09 -5.19
N ASP A 36 -1.47 7.39 -6.20
CA ASP A 36 -1.65 7.02 -7.61
C ASP A 36 -1.12 5.62 -7.91
N ILE A 37 -1.41 4.67 -7.02
CA ILE A 37 -1.04 3.25 -7.08
C ILE A 37 -1.68 2.48 -8.27
N PHE A 38 -2.45 3.14 -9.12
CA PHE A 38 -3.05 2.56 -10.33
C PHE A 38 -2.95 3.51 -11.51
N THR A 39 -2.73 2.96 -12.69
CA THR A 39 -2.72 3.70 -13.95
C THR A 39 -4.16 3.86 -14.44
N GLN A 40 -4.53 5.08 -14.86
CA GLN A 40 -5.83 5.35 -15.45
C GLN A 40 -5.69 5.60 -16.95
N GLU A 41 -6.38 4.80 -17.77
CA GLU A 41 -6.36 4.86 -19.22
C GLU A 41 -7.81 4.75 -19.73
N ASN A 42 -8.26 5.72 -20.53
CA ASN A 42 -9.63 5.76 -21.08
C ASN A 42 -10.75 5.58 -20.03
N GLY A 43 -10.57 6.16 -18.84
CA GLY A 43 -11.52 6.05 -17.73
C GLY A 43 -11.51 4.71 -16.99
N ARG A 44 -10.65 3.77 -17.38
CA ARG A 44 -10.44 2.49 -16.69
C ARG A 44 -9.17 2.54 -15.87
N ARG A 45 -9.21 1.96 -14.67
CA ARG A 45 -8.07 1.85 -13.76
C ARG A 45 -7.47 0.47 -13.88
N TRP A 46 -6.15 0.37 -13.83
CA TRP A 46 -5.45 -0.91 -13.82
C TRP A 46 -4.17 -0.84 -12.98
N ILE A 47 -3.73 -1.99 -12.49
CA ILE A 47 -2.41 -2.16 -11.89
C ILE A 47 -1.62 -3.19 -12.67
N GLY A 48 -0.33 -2.94 -12.83
CA GLY A 48 0.62 -3.90 -13.36
C GLY A 48 1.38 -4.55 -12.23
N ILE A 49 1.46 -5.88 -12.24
CA ILE A 49 2.27 -6.66 -11.33
C ILE A 49 3.43 -7.21 -12.15
N ALA A 50 4.65 -6.74 -11.84
CA ALA A 50 5.85 -7.21 -12.52
C ALA A 50 5.94 -8.73 -12.42
N GLY A 51 6.24 -9.38 -13.55
CA GLY A 51 6.44 -10.82 -13.58
C GLY A 51 7.61 -11.25 -12.70
N HIS A 52 7.63 -12.51 -12.30
CA HIS A 52 8.75 -13.06 -11.54
C HIS A 52 9.94 -13.33 -12.49
N GLY A 53 11.11 -12.73 -12.20
CA GLY A 53 12.28 -12.81 -13.10
C GLY A 53 12.07 -11.98 -14.37
N ASP A 54 12.34 -12.57 -15.54
CA ASP A 54 12.09 -11.96 -16.87
C ASP A 54 10.66 -12.17 -17.39
N GLY A 55 9.73 -12.59 -16.50
CA GLY A 55 8.34 -12.78 -16.87
C GLY A 55 7.63 -11.48 -17.26
N PRO A 56 6.65 -11.52 -18.17
CA PRO A 56 5.89 -10.33 -18.54
C PRO A 56 5.10 -9.78 -17.35
N GLU A 57 4.89 -8.46 -17.33
CA GLU A 57 3.99 -7.80 -16.40
C GLU A 57 2.55 -8.28 -16.62
N THR A 58 1.86 -8.61 -15.53
CA THR A 58 0.45 -8.98 -15.56
C THR A 58 -0.41 -7.76 -15.25
N ARG A 59 -1.31 -7.40 -16.18
CA ARG A 59 -2.26 -6.29 -16.03
C ARG A 59 -3.55 -6.76 -15.38
N HIS A 60 -3.95 -6.11 -14.29
CA HIS A 60 -5.22 -6.31 -13.61
C HIS A 60 -6.08 -5.06 -13.72
N ASN A 61 -7.24 -5.16 -14.38
CA ASN A 61 -8.19 -4.05 -14.45
C ASN A 61 -8.95 -3.96 -13.12
N LEU A 62 -8.94 -2.77 -12.53
CA LEU A 62 -9.62 -2.49 -11.26
C LEU A 62 -11.06 -2.05 -11.55
N GLY A 63 -12.01 -2.87 -11.10
CA GLY A 63 -13.45 -2.60 -11.15
C GLY A 63 -13.93 -1.88 -9.89
N ASP A 64 -14.94 -2.46 -9.25
CA ASP A 64 -15.61 -1.89 -8.09
C ASP A 64 -14.71 -1.88 -6.85
N LEU A 65 -14.84 -0.81 -6.07
CA LEU A 65 -14.22 -0.71 -4.75
C LEU A 65 -15.00 -1.61 -3.78
N LEU A 66 -14.36 -2.67 -3.30
CA LEU A 66 -14.98 -3.64 -2.38
C LEU A 66 -14.84 -3.21 -0.92
N CYS A 67 -13.68 -2.67 -0.56
CA CYS A 67 -13.39 -2.23 0.80
C CYS A 67 -12.36 -1.10 0.78
N ARG A 68 -12.55 -0.12 1.65
CA ARG A 68 -11.56 0.93 1.95
C ARG A 68 -11.60 1.25 3.43
N GLN A 69 -10.51 0.94 4.14
CA GLN A 69 -10.33 1.40 5.50
C GLN A 69 -9.57 2.72 5.49
N ALA A 70 -10.20 3.81 5.90
CA ALA A 70 -9.52 5.09 6.06
C ALA A 70 -8.58 5.00 7.27
N ALA A 71 -7.29 5.30 7.08
CA ALA A 71 -6.33 5.45 8.15
C ALA A 71 -5.47 6.69 7.91
N ILE A 72 -5.08 7.36 9.00
CA ILE A 72 -4.34 8.64 8.95
C ILE A 72 -2.84 8.39 8.75
N VAL A 73 -2.34 7.22 9.16
CA VAL A 73 -0.91 6.87 9.18
C VAL A 73 -0.52 5.77 8.20
N CYS A 74 -1.49 5.19 7.48
CA CYS A 74 -1.27 4.16 6.46
C CYS A 74 -2.37 4.25 5.40
N LEU A 75 -2.16 3.72 4.18
CA LEU A 75 -3.22 3.67 3.15
C LEU A 75 -4.39 2.71 3.49
N GLY A 76 -4.49 2.30 4.76
CA GLY A 76 -5.39 1.26 5.23
C GLY A 76 -5.31 0.00 4.38
N THR A 77 -6.33 -0.85 4.48
CA THR A 77 -6.57 -1.88 3.49
C THR A 77 -7.54 -1.33 2.45
N THR A 78 -7.16 -1.39 1.17
CA THR A 78 -8.06 -1.07 0.07
C THR A 78 -8.14 -2.26 -0.87
N CYS A 79 -9.36 -2.72 -1.17
CA CYS A 79 -9.61 -3.88 -2.02
C CYS A 79 -10.50 -3.49 -3.19
N PHE A 80 -10.12 -3.93 -4.39
CA PHE A 80 -10.90 -3.79 -5.62
C PHE A 80 -11.21 -5.16 -6.19
N GLY A 81 -12.40 -5.30 -6.77
CA GLY A 81 -12.70 -6.43 -7.65
C GLY A 81 -12.02 -6.24 -9.00
N THR A 82 -11.72 -7.35 -9.68
CA THR A 82 -11.25 -7.34 -11.07
C THR A 82 -12.30 -7.93 -12.01
N ASP A 83 -12.15 -7.65 -13.30
CA ASP A 83 -12.93 -8.28 -14.37
C ASP A 83 -12.77 -9.80 -14.45
N SER A 84 -11.62 -10.33 -14.02
CA SER A 84 -11.33 -11.75 -13.89
C SER A 84 -11.96 -12.42 -12.66
N GLY A 85 -12.67 -11.68 -11.81
CA GLY A 85 -13.27 -12.21 -10.57
C GLY A 85 -12.28 -12.39 -9.42
N HIS A 86 -11.06 -11.86 -9.56
CA HIS A 86 -10.07 -11.77 -8.49
C HIS A 86 -10.27 -10.50 -7.65
N VAL A 87 -9.51 -10.42 -6.56
CA VAL A 87 -9.46 -9.24 -5.70
C VAL A 87 -8.03 -8.73 -5.67
N VAL A 88 -7.85 -7.47 -6.06
CA VAL A 88 -6.59 -6.75 -5.83
C VAL A 88 -6.68 -6.09 -4.47
N LYS A 89 -5.69 -6.36 -3.62
CA LYS A 89 -5.61 -5.80 -2.28
C LYS A 89 -4.33 -4.98 -2.14
N PHE A 90 -4.51 -3.73 -1.75
CA PHE A 90 -3.46 -2.82 -1.33
C PHE A 90 -3.36 -2.86 0.18
N SER A 91 -2.16 -3.11 0.69
CA SER A 91 -1.87 -3.12 2.12
C SER A 91 -0.52 -2.50 2.39
N TRP A 92 -0.45 -1.60 3.37
CA TRP A 92 0.81 -1.12 3.90
C TRP A 92 1.24 -2.00 5.06
N VAL A 93 2.41 -2.63 4.93
CA VAL A 93 2.94 -3.56 5.93
C VAL A 93 3.94 -2.82 6.81
N SER A 94 3.79 -2.90 8.14
CA SER A 94 4.88 -2.48 9.03
C SER A 94 5.99 -3.53 8.98
N GLY A 95 7.25 -3.10 8.93
CA GLY A 95 8.40 -4.02 8.87
C GLY A 95 8.53 -4.98 10.07
N GLU A 96 7.72 -4.77 11.11
CA GLU A 96 7.69 -5.61 12.32
C GLU A 96 6.84 -6.87 12.16
N ARG A 97 5.95 -6.93 11.17
CA ARG A 97 5.03 -8.07 10.95
C ARG A 97 5.47 -8.90 9.76
N ALA A 98 5.22 -10.22 9.84
CA ALA A 98 5.37 -11.08 8.68
C ALA A 98 4.50 -10.57 7.53
N GLN A 99 5.07 -10.50 6.32
CA GLN A 99 4.32 -10.09 5.14
C GLN A 99 3.12 -11.02 4.93
N GLU A 100 1.96 -10.43 4.61
CA GLU A 100 0.75 -11.20 4.38
C GLU A 100 0.90 -12.19 3.22
N SER A 101 1.64 -11.81 2.18
CA SER A 101 1.97 -12.66 1.03
C SER A 101 2.63 -13.98 1.46
N PHE A 102 3.56 -13.91 2.41
CA PHE A 102 4.22 -15.08 3.00
C PHE A 102 3.22 -15.97 3.76
N LEU A 103 2.34 -15.37 4.57
CA LEU A 103 1.34 -16.12 5.34
C LEU A 103 0.31 -16.81 4.44
N LEU A 104 -0.16 -16.13 3.39
CA LEU A 104 -1.11 -16.69 2.42
C LEU A 104 -0.49 -17.83 1.61
N ARG A 105 0.79 -17.70 1.23
CA ARG A 105 1.54 -18.80 0.57
C ARG A 105 1.65 -20.01 1.49
N LYS A 106 2.05 -19.80 2.75
CA LYS A 106 2.15 -20.88 3.74
C LYS A 106 0.79 -21.56 4.00
N ALA A 107 -0.29 -20.79 4.04
CA ALA A 107 -1.65 -21.35 4.18
C ALA A 107 -2.02 -22.23 2.99
N ALA A 108 -1.63 -21.84 1.77
CA ALA A 108 -1.82 -22.67 0.57
C ALA A 108 -0.97 -23.96 0.62
N ASP A 109 0.30 -23.87 1.03
CA ASP A 109 1.20 -25.03 1.17
C ASP A 109 0.65 -26.04 2.20
N CYS A 110 0.05 -25.55 3.28
CA CYS A 110 -0.61 -26.37 4.29
C CYS A 110 -2.05 -26.78 3.93
N SER A 111 -2.54 -26.48 2.73
CA SER A 111 -3.90 -26.80 2.26
C SER A 111 -5.01 -26.34 3.23
N VAL A 112 -4.82 -25.18 3.85
CA VAL A 112 -5.80 -24.60 4.80
C VAL A 112 -7.08 -24.22 4.05
N LYS A 113 -8.23 -24.70 4.54
CA LYS A 113 -9.55 -24.39 3.97
C LYS A 113 -10.08 -23.06 4.49
N GLY A 114 -10.84 -22.36 3.66
CA GLY A 114 -11.49 -21.08 4.02
C GLY A 114 -10.56 -19.86 4.00
N VAL A 115 -9.32 -20.01 3.53
CA VAL A 115 -8.36 -18.92 3.34
C VAL A 115 -8.26 -18.59 1.86
N VAL A 116 -8.16 -17.30 1.53
CA VAL A 116 -7.97 -16.85 0.16
C VAL A 116 -6.64 -17.36 -0.40
N ARG A 117 -6.62 -17.72 -1.67
CA ARG A 117 -5.39 -18.12 -2.37
C ARG A 117 -4.78 -16.87 -3.02
N MET A 118 -3.55 -16.55 -2.64
CA MET A 118 -2.77 -15.52 -3.32
C MET A 118 -2.33 -16.04 -4.69
N ILE A 119 -2.60 -15.26 -5.74
CA ILE A 119 -2.14 -15.57 -7.11
C ILE A 119 -0.76 -14.96 -7.33
N GLU A 120 -0.60 -13.69 -6.96
CA GLU A 120 0.63 -12.92 -7.13
C GLU A 120 0.67 -11.77 -6.12
N SER A 121 1.87 -11.21 -5.92
CA SER A 121 2.12 -10.08 -5.04
C SER A 121 3.36 -9.33 -5.51
N CYS A 122 3.33 -8.00 -5.46
CA CYS A 122 4.51 -7.14 -5.60
C CYS A 122 4.55 -6.15 -4.45
N ASP A 123 5.76 -5.75 -4.07
CA ASP A 123 5.96 -4.60 -3.19
C ASP A 123 5.98 -3.35 -4.06
N ILE A 124 5.20 -2.35 -3.67
CA ILE A 124 5.15 -1.05 -4.35
C ILE A 124 6.16 -0.15 -3.63
N ALA A 125 7.17 0.32 -4.36
CA ALA A 125 8.26 1.17 -3.85
C ALA A 125 7.84 2.64 -3.75
#